data_AF-G9YEZ1-F1
#
_entry.id   AF-G9YEZ1-F1
#
_cell.length_a   1.000
_cell.length_b   1.000
_cell.length_c   1.000
_cell.angle_alpha   90.00
_cell.angle_beta   90.00
_cell.angle_gamma   90.00
#
_symmetry.space_group_name_H-M   'P 1'
#
loop_
_entity.id
_entity.type
_entity.pdbx_description
1 polymer ?
#
loop_
_entity_poly.entity_id
_entity_poly.type
_entity_poly.pdbx_seq_one_letter_code
_entity_poly.pdbx_strand_id
1 'polypeptide(L)'
;MTLGSAALGDKPYYVKTASIGTASVALGAMSQAAGDASMAMGLNALAEGDASTAIGPLARSKGKNAVAMGVSAQAAGGKNNTAIGHEAKVESAAGDDNVAFGSSASVTSGAGHVVIGKNASANTVNGSGIAIGNSASIGIGAAADAAAIGTGSRVEGSGIAFGQKAQVTASSTESGIAIGTESSVDGAQKGTAIAAIRPRY
;
A
#
# COMPACT_ATOMS: atom_id res chain seq x y z
N MET A 1 -5.16 -29.41 -15.69
CA MET A 1 -6.53 -29.78 -15.28
C MET A 1 -7.02 -28.71 -14.30
N THR A 2 -8.03 -27.94 -14.67
CA THR A 2 -8.65 -26.93 -13.80
C THR A 2 -9.58 -27.64 -12.82
N LEU A 3 -9.10 -27.92 -11.61
CA LEU A 3 -9.92 -28.49 -10.53
C LEU A 3 -10.65 -27.36 -9.80
N GLY A 4 -11.81 -26.91 -10.29
CA GLY A 4 -12.64 -25.99 -9.50
C GLY A 4 -13.53 -25.02 -10.27
N SER A 5 -14.54 -25.52 -10.99
CA SER A 5 -15.89 -24.93 -11.01
C SER A 5 -16.79 -25.81 -11.89
N ALA A 6 -17.39 -26.82 -11.28
CA ALA A 6 -18.57 -27.46 -11.85
C ALA A 6 -19.68 -27.29 -10.80
N ALA A 7 -20.25 -26.09 -10.72
CA ALA A 7 -21.49 -25.87 -10.00
C ALA A 7 -22.63 -26.00 -11.02
N LEU A 8 -23.58 -26.89 -10.72
CA LEU A 8 -24.84 -27.10 -11.44
C LEU A 8 -25.52 -25.77 -11.80
N GLY A 9 -25.69 -25.48 -13.10
CA GLY A 9 -26.60 -24.44 -13.58
C GLY A 9 -26.00 -23.22 -14.32
N ASP A 10 -24.91 -23.39 -15.08
CA ASP A 10 -24.24 -22.29 -15.80
C ASP A 10 -25.19 -21.52 -16.76
N LYS A 11 -25.45 -20.24 -16.45
CA LYS A 11 -25.95 -19.24 -17.40
C LYS A 11 -24.74 -18.58 -18.11
N PRO A 12 -24.77 -18.35 -19.43
CA PRO A 12 -23.60 -17.98 -20.26
C PRO A 12 -22.97 -16.60 -20.01
N TYR A 13 -23.41 -15.86 -18.98
CA TYR A 13 -23.00 -14.47 -18.71
C TYR A 13 -22.01 -14.31 -17.54
N TYR A 14 -21.62 -15.39 -16.86
CA TYR A 14 -20.66 -15.32 -15.75
C TYR A 14 -19.30 -15.87 -16.17
N VAL A 15 -18.25 -15.05 -16.02
CA VAL A 15 -16.86 -15.52 -16.17
C VAL A 15 -16.64 -16.58 -15.10
N LYS A 16 -16.39 -17.81 -15.52
CA LYS A 16 -16.21 -18.93 -14.61
C LYS A 16 -14.91 -18.80 -13.83
N THR A 17 -14.80 -19.51 -12.72
CA THR A 17 -13.51 -19.66 -12.03
C THR A 17 -12.49 -20.25 -13.01
N ALA A 18 -11.39 -19.55 -13.27
CA ALA A 18 -10.45 -19.88 -14.32
C ALA A 18 -8.99 -19.76 -13.87
N SER A 19 -8.26 -20.87 -14.00
CA SER A 19 -6.80 -20.91 -13.93
C SER A 19 -6.27 -20.89 -15.37
N ILE A 20 -5.83 -19.73 -15.84
CA ILE A 20 -5.44 -19.48 -17.23
C ILE A 20 -3.92 -19.58 -17.38
N GLY A 21 -3.17 -19.05 -16.42
CA GLY A 21 -1.71 -19.10 -16.45
C GLY A 21 -1.16 -20.50 -16.16
N THR A 22 0.06 -20.75 -16.62
CA THR A 22 0.78 -22.01 -16.37
C THR A 22 1.02 -22.19 -14.87
N ALA A 23 0.70 -23.37 -14.31
CA ALA A 23 0.81 -23.63 -12.87
C ALA A 23 0.06 -22.64 -11.96
N SER A 24 -0.99 -21.99 -12.49
CA SER A 24 -1.85 -21.07 -11.73
C SER A 24 -2.91 -21.79 -10.89
N VAL A 25 -3.46 -21.09 -9.88
CA VAL A 25 -4.53 -21.59 -9.00
C VAL A 25 -5.66 -20.57 -8.90
N ALA A 26 -6.89 -20.96 -9.22
CA ALA A 26 -8.08 -20.12 -9.05
C ALA A 26 -9.14 -20.82 -8.19
N LEU A 27 -9.58 -20.17 -7.11
CA LEU A 27 -10.53 -20.72 -6.13
C LEU A 27 -11.63 -19.69 -5.80
N GLY A 28 -12.90 -20.07 -5.98
CA GLY A 28 -14.06 -19.21 -5.68
C GLY A 28 -14.71 -18.63 -6.94
N ALA A 29 -16.01 -18.33 -6.85
CA ALA A 29 -16.82 -17.93 -8.00
C ALA A 29 -16.23 -16.71 -8.73
N MET A 30 -16.11 -16.79 -10.06
CA MET A 30 -15.55 -15.73 -10.92
C MET A 30 -14.08 -15.35 -10.64
N SER A 31 -13.34 -16.13 -9.83
CA SER A 31 -11.91 -15.88 -9.65
C SER A 31 -11.10 -16.23 -10.90
N GLN A 32 -10.09 -15.44 -11.20
CA GLN A 32 -9.26 -15.59 -12.40
C GLN A 32 -7.79 -15.45 -12.04
N ALA A 33 -7.02 -16.52 -12.25
CA ALA A 33 -5.57 -16.53 -12.13
C ALA A 33 -4.97 -16.54 -13.54
N ALA A 34 -4.67 -15.35 -14.05
CA ALA A 34 -4.30 -15.10 -15.44
C ALA A 34 -2.79 -15.10 -15.70
N GLY A 35 -1.97 -14.70 -14.72
CA GLY A 35 -0.51 -14.75 -14.85
C GLY A 35 0.06 -16.15 -14.64
N ASP A 36 1.25 -16.43 -15.15
CA ASP A 36 1.95 -17.69 -14.89
C ASP A 36 2.31 -17.82 -13.41
N ALA A 37 2.17 -19.02 -12.82
CA ALA A 37 2.35 -19.29 -11.39
C ALA A 37 1.54 -18.38 -10.46
N SER A 38 0.45 -17.77 -10.95
CA SER A 38 -0.40 -16.87 -10.16
C SER A 38 -1.43 -17.60 -9.31
N MET A 39 -1.95 -16.92 -8.29
CA MET A 39 -3.00 -17.44 -7.41
C MET A 39 -4.13 -16.41 -7.25
N ALA A 40 -5.37 -16.79 -7.53
CA ALA A 40 -6.56 -16.00 -7.27
C ALA A 40 -7.54 -16.78 -6.37
N MET A 41 -7.86 -16.24 -5.19
CA MET A 41 -8.77 -16.90 -4.24
C MET A 41 -9.81 -15.93 -3.69
N GLY A 42 -11.09 -16.18 -3.95
CA GLY A 42 -12.21 -15.36 -3.49
C GLY A 42 -13.20 -15.02 -4.61
N LEU A 43 -14.38 -14.50 -4.23
CA LEU A 43 -15.38 -14.06 -5.21
C LEU A 43 -14.80 -12.95 -6.11
N ASN A 44 -14.71 -13.19 -7.41
CA ASN A 44 -14.22 -12.21 -8.39
C ASN A 44 -12.79 -11.68 -8.08
N ALA A 45 -11.96 -12.52 -7.45
CA ALA A 45 -10.53 -12.24 -7.27
C ALA A 45 -9.78 -12.36 -8.60
N LEU A 46 -8.79 -11.51 -8.84
CA LEU A 46 -8.06 -11.43 -10.12
C LEU A 46 -6.56 -11.30 -9.89
N ALA A 47 -5.79 -12.28 -10.36
CA ALA A 47 -4.32 -12.26 -10.36
C ALA A 47 -3.81 -12.25 -11.81
N GLU A 48 -3.49 -11.05 -12.33
CA GLU A 48 -3.07 -10.83 -13.73
C GLU A 48 -1.55 -10.90 -13.93
N GLY A 49 -0.76 -10.56 -12.90
CA GLY A 49 0.70 -10.59 -13.02
C GLY A 49 1.29 -11.99 -12.88
N ASP A 50 2.43 -12.24 -13.53
CA ASP A 50 3.20 -13.47 -13.30
C ASP A 50 3.64 -13.55 -11.84
N ALA A 51 3.54 -14.75 -11.25
CA ALA A 51 3.76 -15.05 -9.85
C ALA A 51 2.97 -14.13 -8.89
N SER A 52 1.88 -13.52 -9.35
CA SER A 52 1.06 -12.65 -8.53
C SER A 52 0.05 -13.43 -7.68
N THR A 53 -0.34 -12.87 -6.54
CA THR A 53 -1.30 -13.46 -5.60
C THR A 53 -2.41 -12.48 -5.29
N ALA A 54 -3.67 -12.87 -5.52
CA ALA A 54 -4.87 -12.12 -5.16
C ALA A 54 -5.77 -12.96 -4.25
N ILE A 55 -5.93 -12.57 -2.98
CA ILE A 55 -6.71 -13.32 -1.98
C ILE A 55 -7.75 -12.42 -1.33
N GLY A 56 -9.03 -12.67 -1.57
CA GLY A 56 -10.16 -11.95 -1.01
C GLY A 56 -11.21 -11.61 -2.08
N PRO A 57 -12.47 -11.39 -1.68
CA PRO A 57 -13.48 -10.88 -2.60
C PRO A 57 -13.01 -9.60 -3.30
N LEU A 58 -13.09 -9.56 -4.63
CA LEU A 58 -12.70 -8.42 -5.47
C LEU A 58 -11.21 -8.02 -5.40
N ALA A 59 -10.35 -8.85 -4.78
CA ALA A 59 -8.92 -8.58 -4.72
C ALA A 59 -8.30 -8.56 -6.13
N ARG A 60 -7.40 -7.63 -6.41
CA ARG A 60 -6.74 -7.48 -7.72
C ARG A 60 -5.24 -7.33 -7.60
N SER A 61 -4.50 -8.34 -8.04
CA SER A 61 -3.04 -8.30 -8.16
C SER A 61 -2.63 -8.25 -9.62
N LYS A 62 -2.17 -7.09 -10.10
CA LYS A 62 -1.87 -6.85 -11.52
C LYS A 62 -0.38 -6.82 -11.83
N GLY A 63 0.43 -6.44 -10.85
CA GLY A 63 1.88 -6.40 -10.98
C GLY A 63 2.52 -7.78 -10.99
N LYS A 64 3.67 -7.92 -11.66
CA LYS A 64 4.49 -9.14 -11.55
C LYS A 64 5.01 -9.28 -10.12
N ASN A 65 4.96 -10.50 -9.58
CA ASN A 65 5.28 -10.83 -8.18
C ASN A 65 4.46 -10.03 -7.14
N ALA A 66 3.35 -9.41 -7.54
CA ALA A 66 2.57 -8.56 -6.65
C ALA A 66 1.63 -9.39 -5.77
N VAL A 67 1.32 -8.88 -4.59
CA VAL A 67 0.41 -9.50 -3.62
C VAL A 67 -0.72 -8.52 -3.31
N ALA A 68 -1.97 -8.96 -3.46
CA ALA A 68 -3.17 -8.23 -3.04
C ALA A 68 -4.00 -9.16 -2.15
N MET A 69 -4.10 -8.87 -0.85
CA MET A 69 -4.82 -9.72 0.11
C MET A 69 -5.79 -8.91 0.97
N GLY A 70 -7.09 -9.19 0.87
CA GLY A 70 -8.17 -8.50 1.55
C GLY A 70 -9.34 -8.24 0.63
N VAL A 71 -10.50 -7.90 1.20
CA VAL A 71 -11.67 -7.48 0.40
C VAL A 71 -11.30 -6.20 -0.35
N SER A 72 -11.43 -6.22 -1.67
CA SER A 72 -11.10 -5.09 -2.56
C SER A 72 -9.64 -4.61 -2.47
N ALA A 73 -8.72 -5.43 -1.93
CA ALA A 73 -7.30 -5.11 -1.93
C ALA A 73 -6.77 -5.05 -3.37
N GLN A 74 -5.86 -4.11 -3.66
CA GLN A 74 -5.40 -3.88 -5.03
C GLN A 74 -3.91 -3.53 -5.09
N ALA A 75 -3.17 -4.28 -5.89
CA ALA A 75 -1.84 -3.92 -6.37
C ALA A 75 -1.93 -3.72 -7.89
N ALA A 76 -2.26 -2.49 -8.33
CA ALA A 76 -2.75 -2.18 -9.67
C ALA A 76 -1.66 -2.01 -10.76
N GLY A 77 -0.39 -1.90 -10.38
CA GLY A 77 0.73 -1.69 -11.29
C GLY A 77 2.07 -2.03 -10.63
N GLY A 78 3.17 -1.68 -11.29
CA GLY A 78 4.54 -1.95 -10.83
C GLY A 78 4.85 -3.45 -10.65
N LYS A 79 6.05 -3.75 -10.15
CA LYS A 79 6.51 -5.10 -9.78
C LYS A 79 6.72 -5.18 -8.27
N ASN A 80 6.57 -6.38 -7.71
CA ASN A 80 6.83 -6.68 -6.30
C ASN A 80 5.98 -5.87 -5.29
N ASN A 81 4.88 -5.27 -5.74
CA ASN A 81 4.01 -4.47 -4.88
C ASN A 81 3.16 -5.37 -3.98
N THR A 82 3.04 -5.00 -2.70
CA THR A 82 2.26 -5.73 -1.69
C THR A 82 1.16 -4.84 -1.12
N ALA A 83 -0.09 -5.25 -1.24
CA ALA A 83 -1.28 -4.58 -0.68
C ALA A 83 -2.07 -5.57 0.19
N ILE A 84 -2.06 -5.40 1.51
CA ILE A 84 -2.72 -6.32 2.45
C ILE A 84 -3.65 -5.55 3.39
N GLY A 85 -4.95 -5.83 3.32
CA GLY A 85 -6.00 -5.19 4.12
C GLY A 85 -7.27 -4.94 3.32
N HIS A 86 -8.39 -4.71 4.01
CA HIS A 86 -9.62 -4.23 3.36
C HIS A 86 -9.35 -2.91 2.62
N GLU A 87 -9.54 -2.87 1.30
CA GLU A 87 -9.26 -1.71 0.45
C GLU A 87 -7.80 -1.20 0.51
N ALA A 88 -6.84 -2.04 0.93
CA ALA A 88 -5.43 -1.68 0.81
C ALA A 88 -5.05 -1.53 -0.67
N LYS A 89 -4.27 -0.50 -1.01
CA LYS A 89 -4.09 -0.09 -2.41
C LYS A 89 -2.67 0.36 -2.73
N VAL A 90 -2.13 -0.20 -3.79
CA VAL A 90 -0.99 0.36 -4.52
C VAL A 90 -1.51 0.71 -5.92
N GLU A 91 -1.57 2.01 -6.21
CA GLU A 91 -2.14 2.53 -7.45
C GLU A 91 -1.28 2.21 -8.67
N SER A 92 -1.86 2.23 -9.87
CA SER A 92 -1.12 1.94 -11.10
C SER A 92 -0.05 2.98 -11.45
N ALA A 93 -0.14 4.17 -10.86
CA ALA A 93 0.86 5.23 -10.99
C ALA A 93 2.01 5.10 -9.98
N ALA A 94 1.93 4.17 -9.03
CA ALA A 94 3.05 3.80 -8.18
C ALA A 94 4.04 2.93 -8.97
N GLY A 95 5.32 3.09 -8.64
CA GLY A 95 6.41 2.27 -9.17
C GLY A 95 6.49 0.89 -8.51
N ASP A 96 7.70 0.37 -8.45
CA ASP A 96 8.00 -0.98 -7.97
C ASP A 96 8.25 -1.00 -6.45
N ASP A 97 8.23 -2.21 -5.86
CA ASP A 97 8.69 -2.53 -4.50
C ASP A 97 7.95 -1.80 -3.35
N ASN A 98 6.68 -1.44 -3.54
CA ASN A 98 5.87 -0.78 -2.52
C ASN A 98 5.16 -1.78 -1.60
N VAL A 99 4.99 -1.41 -0.33
CA VAL A 99 4.22 -2.15 0.68
C VAL A 99 3.13 -1.26 1.25
N ALA A 100 1.87 -1.69 1.16
CA ALA A 100 0.71 -1.11 1.79
C ALA A 100 0.02 -2.16 2.66
N PHE A 101 0.08 -2.01 3.98
CA PHE A 101 -0.46 -2.97 4.95
C PHE A 101 -1.41 -2.27 5.93
N GLY A 102 -2.68 -2.66 5.94
CA GLY A 102 -3.73 -2.10 6.78
C GLY A 102 -4.99 -1.75 5.99
N SER A 103 -6.12 -1.59 6.68
CA SER A 103 -7.36 -1.18 6.04
C SER A 103 -7.20 0.20 5.40
N SER A 104 -7.49 0.30 4.10
CA SER A 104 -7.38 1.54 3.32
C SER A 104 -5.98 2.17 3.35
N ALA A 105 -4.93 1.38 3.62
CA ALA A 105 -3.54 1.81 3.43
C ALA A 105 -3.27 2.04 1.94
N SER A 106 -2.63 3.14 1.55
CA SER A 106 -2.51 3.53 0.14
C SER A 106 -1.12 4.04 -0.26
N VAL A 107 -0.64 3.59 -1.42
CA VAL A 107 0.50 4.17 -2.13
C VAL A 107 0.02 4.69 -3.48
N THR A 108 0.10 6.00 -3.70
CA THR A 108 -0.46 6.65 -4.90
C THR A 108 0.56 6.86 -6.01
N SER A 109 1.82 7.14 -5.64
CA SER A 109 2.95 7.33 -6.56
C SER A 109 4.24 6.99 -5.82
N GLY A 110 5.36 6.90 -6.54
CA GLY A 110 6.67 6.57 -5.97
C GLY A 110 6.97 5.08 -5.91
N ALA A 111 8.19 4.75 -5.51
CA ALA A 111 8.70 3.38 -5.47
C ALA A 111 9.38 3.11 -4.12
N GLY A 112 9.34 1.86 -3.66
CA GLY A 112 9.97 1.49 -2.39
C GLY A 112 9.31 2.08 -1.14
N HIS A 113 8.02 2.44 -1.19
CA HIS A 113 7.29 2.91 -0.02
C HIS A 113 6.99 1.77 0.96
N VAL A 114 7.03 2.07 2.27
CA VAL A 114 6.53 1.20 3.33
C VAL A 114 5.42 1.93 4.07
N VAL A 115 4.17 1.52 3.82
CA VAL A 115 2.95 2.12 4.37
C VAL A 115 2.25 1.08 5.23
N ILE A 116 2.21 1.29 6.55
CA ILE A 116 1.65 0.34 7.51
C ILE A 116 0.71 1.06 8.47
N GLY A 117 -0.58 0.75 8.40
CA GLY A 117 -1.61 1.27 9.30
C GLY A 117 -2.92 1.55 8.59
N LYS A 118 -4.02 1.56 9.37
CA LYS A 118 -5.33 1.95 8.83
C LYS A 118 -5.26 3.38 8.29
N ASN A 119 -5.72 3.63 7.07
CA ASN A 119 -5.68 4.92 6.40
C ASN A 119 -4.28 5.55 6.27
N ALA A 120 -3.21 4.77 6.44
CA ALA A 120 -1.86 5.29 6.21
C ALA A 120 -1.65 5.54 4.71
N SER A 121 -0.89 6.57 4.35
CA SER A 121 -0.66 6.88 2.93
C SER A 121 0.75 7.37 2.63
N ALA A 122 1.20 7.07 1.41
CA ALA A 122 2.38 7.69 0.84
C ALA A 122 2.12 8.11 -0.61
N ASN A 123 2.55 9.31 -0.93
CA ASN A 123 2.46 9.86 -2.27
C ASN A 123 3.69 10.72 -2.52
N THR A 124 4.78 10.12 -3.02
CA THR A 124 5.97 10.88 -3.43
C THR A 124 6.29 10.56 -4.89
N VAL A 125 6.51 11.55 -5.74
CA VAL A 125 6.67 11.30 -7.19
C VAL A 125 8.05 10.72 -7.51
N ASN A 126 9.09 11.09 -6.76
CA ASN A 126 10.48 10.72 -7.02
C ASN A 126 11.20 10.19 -5.77
N GLY A 127 10.49 9.42 -4.94
CA GLY A 127 11.03 9.00 -3.66
C GLY A 127 10.46 7.67 -3.17
N SER A 128 11.11 7.20 -2.11
CA SER A 128 10.63 6.21 -1.18
C SER A 128 10.27 6.91 0.13
N GLY A 129 9.59 6.20 1.02
CA GLY A 129 9.21 6.76 2.30
C GLY A 129 8.49 5.76 3.19
N ILE A 130 8.51 6.02 4.49
CA ILE A 130 8.01 5.13 5.52
C ILE A 130 6.86 5.81 6.26
N ALA A 131 5.62 5.40 6.02
CA ALA A 131 4.43 5.88 6.73
C ALA A 131 3.89 4.76 7.64
N ILE A 132 4.14 4.81 8.95
CA ILE A 132 3.74 3.78 9.91
C ILE A 132 2.86 4.37 11.01
N GLY A 133 1.61 3.93 11.09
CA GLY A 133 0.64 4.36 12.10
C GLY A 133 -0.75 4.58 11.51
N ASN A 134 -1.79 4.59 12.36
CA ASN A 134 -3.13 4.93 11.87
C ASN A 134 -3.11 6.38 11.35
N SER A 135 -3.50 6.57 10.09
CA SER A 135 -3.53 7.87 9.41
C SER A 135 -2.15 8.55 9.33
N ALA A 136 -1.04 7.79 9.41
CA ALA A 136 0.29 8.33 9.12
C ALA A 136 0.38 8.66 7.61
N SER A 137 0.97 9.80 7.25
CA SER A 137 0.94 10.27 5.86
C SER A 137 2.25 10.90 5.39
N ILE A 138 2.61 10.59 4.15
CA ILE A 138 3.67 11.25 3.39
C ILE A 138 3.05 11.87 2.15
N GLY A 139 3.17 13.19 2.01
CA GLY A 139 2.59 13.99 0.93
C GLY A 139 3.52 14.24 -0.26
N ILE A 140 2.97 14.84 -1.32
CA ILE A 140 3.62 15.05 -2.63
C ILE A 140 4.87 15.93 -2.59
N GLY A 141 5.01 16.79 -1.58
CA GLY A 141 6.17 17.66 -1.43
C GLY A 141 7.35 16.96 -0.77
N ALA A 142 7.18 15.71 -0.31
CA ALA A 142 8.26 14.99 0.33
C ALA A 142 9.32 14.57 -0.68
N ALA A 143 10.59 14.92 -0.40
CA ALA A 143 11.71 14.30 -1.09
C ALA A 143 11.82 12.82 -0.71
N ALA A 144 12.74 12.13 -1.37
CA ALA A 144 13.13 10.78 -1.01
C ALA A 144 13.45 10.66 0.50
N ASP A 145 13.20 9.48 1.04
CA ASP A 145 13.52 9.08 2.41
C ASP A 145 12.71 9.77 3.52
N ALA A 146 11.51 10.28 3.18
CA ALA A 146 10.60 10.80 4.18
C ALA A 146 10.06 9.71 5.12
N ALA A 147 9.92 10.03 6.41
CA ALA A 147 9.40 9.08 7.39
C ALA A 147 8.35 9.73 8.30
N ALA A 148 7.12 9.21 8.28
CA ALA A 148 6.02 9.56 9.17
C ALA A 148 5.68 8.34 10.05
N ILE A 149 6.14 8.33 11.30
CA ILE A 149 6.01 7.19 12.22
C ILE A 149 5.23 7.62 13.47
N GLY A 150 4.01 7.13 13.62
CA GLY A 150 3.09 7.43 14.72
C GLY A 150 1.68 7.72 14.21
N THR A 151 0.67 7.53 15.07
CA THR A 151 -0.73 7.81 14.73
C THR A 151 -0.92 9.28 14.36
N GLY A 152 -1.42 9.53 13.15
CA GLY A 152 -1.62 10.87 12.60
C GLY A 152 -0.34 11.65 12.32
N SER A 153 0.83 11.00 12.33
CA SER A 153 2.08 11.65 11.92
C SER A 153 2.02 12.05 10.43
N ARG A 154 2.65 13.17 10.08
CA ARG A 154 2.58 13.72 8.73
C ARG A 154 3.91 14.32 8.29
N VAL A 155 4.30 14.02 7.07
CA VAL A 155 5.43 14.65 6.38
C VAL A 155 4.95 15.16 5.02
N GLU A 156 4.89 16.48 4.84
CA GLU A 156 4.45 17.10 3.58
C GLU A 156 5.60 17.57 2.69
N GLY A 157 6.72 17.93 3.32
CA GLY A 157 7.99 18.18 2.64
C GLY A 157 9.02 17.14 2.99
N SER A 158 10.28 17.52 3.04
CA SER A 158 11.36 16.58 3.31
C SER A 158 11.58 16.42 4.80
N GLY A 159 11.70 15.20 5.31
CA GLY A 159 12.04 15.01 6.72
C GLY A 159 11.47 13.79 7.42
N ILE A 160 11.58 13.83 8.75
CA ILE A 160 11.22 12.75 9.66
C ILE A 160 10.26 13.30 10.72
N ALA A 161 9.05 12.77 10.76
CA ALA A 161 8.08 12.97 11.83
C ALA A 161 7.92 11.67 12.63
N PHE A 162 8.35 11.66 13.89
CA PHE A 162 8.27 10.51 14.78
C PHE A 162 7.46 10.87 16.05
N GLY A 163 6.26 10.32 16.21
CA GLY A 163 5.38 10.58 17.35
C GLY A 163 3.91 10.71 16.94
N GLN A 164 3.00 10.60 17.91
CA GLN A 164 1.58 10.83 17.66
C GLN A 164 1.39 12.28 17.19
N LYS A 165 0.80 12.46 16.00
CA LYS A 165 0.60 13.78 15.36
C LYS A 165 1.88 14.62 15.23
N ALA A 166 3.06 13.99 15.18
CA ALA A 166 4.28 14.69 14.81
C ALA A 166 4.18 15.15 13.36
N GLN A 167 4.63 16.36 13.06
CA GLN A 167 4.40 17.01 11.76
C GLN A 167 5.67 17.66 11.23
N VAL A 168 5.95 17.41 9.95
CA VAL A 168 6.94 18.17 9.16
C VAL A 168 6.21 18.73 7.94
N THR A 169 5.93 20.03 7.96
CA THR A 169 5.35 20.79 6.85
C THR A 169 6.39 21.65 6.14
N ALA A 170 7.67 21.40 6.41
CA ALA A 170 8.79 22.10 5.78
C ALA A 170 8.76 21.99 4.24
N SER A 171 9.49 22.85 3.53
CA SER A 171 9.59 22.79 2.07
C SER A 171 10.22 21.47 1.57
N SER A 172 9.94 21.07 0.33
CA SER A 172 10.59 19.93 -0.34
C SER A 172 12.12 20.05 -0.44
N THR A 173 12.66 21.26 -0.30
CA THR A 173 14.10 21.55 -0.40
C THR A 173 14.85 21.48 0.94
N GLU A 174 14.13 21.33 2.06
CA GLU A 174 14.72 21.37 3.40
C GLU A 174 14.19 20.25 4.29
N SER A 175 15.11 19.51 4.91
CA SER A 175 14.76 18.42 5.82
C SER A 175 14.38 18.95 7.20
N GLY A 176 13.16 18.65 7.65
CA GLY A 176 12.70 18.86 9.03
C GLY A 176 12.74 17.57 9.87
N ILE A 177 13.02 17.68 11.16
CA ILE A 177 12.96 16.55 12.11
C ILE A 177 12.02 16.92 13.26
N ALA A 178 10.85 16.30 13.33
CA ALA A 178 9.89 16.44 14.42
C ALA A 178 9.83 15.14 15.23
N ILE A 179 10.27 15.16 16.49
CA ILE A 179 10.30 13.98 17.37
C ILE A 179 9.52 14.25 18.66
N GLY A 180 8.46 13.48 18.86
CA GLY A 180 7.61 13.53 20.04
C GLY A 180 6.15 13.82 19.68
N THR A 181 5.25 13.56 20.64
CA THR A 181 3.82 13.82 20.46
C THR A 181 3.58 15.30 20.13
N GLU A 182 2.86 15.55 19.05
CA GLU A 182 2.48 16.88 18.56
C GLU A 182 3.68 17.82 18.28
N SER A 183 4.89 17.27 18.13
CA SER A 183 6.05 18.04 17.68
C SER A 183 5.85 18.49 16.24
N SER A 184 6.19 19.74 15.93
CA SER A 184 5.95 20.30 14.61
C SER A 184 7.16 21.09 14.12
N VAL A 185 7.55 20.85 12.87
CA VAL A 185 8.47 21.70 12.11
C VAL A 185 7.69 22.29 10.95
N ASP A 186 7.55 23.62 10.93
CA ASP A 186 6.80 24.37 9.92
C ASP A 186 7.68 25.42 9.22
N GLY A 187 7.32 25.79 7.98
CA GLY A 187 7.94 26.86 7.21
C GLY A 187 9.08 26.43 6.26
N ALA A 188 9.61 27.40 5.51
CA ALA A 188 10.77 27.24 4.62
C ALA A 188 12.10 27.30 5.40
N GLN A 189 12.21 26.58 6.52
CA GLN A 189 13.45 26.46 7.27
C GLN A 189 13.77 25.00 7.64
N LYS A 190 15.04 24.61 7.51
CA LYS A 190 15.60 23.43 8.20
C LYS A 190 15.40 23.59 9.70
N GLY A 191 14.78 22.61 10.35
CA GLY A 191 14.44 22.69 11.77
C GLY A 191 14.37 21.33 12.45
N THR A 192 14.72 21.30 13.73
CA THR A 192 14.51 20.13 14.60
C THR A 192 13.61 20.54 15.74
N ALA A 193 12.44 19.92 15.85
CA ALA A 193 11.53 20.05 16.97
C ALA A 193 11.55 18.75 17.78
N ILE A 194 11.84 18.85 19.08
CA ILE A 194 11.81 17.70 19.99
C ILE A 194 10.86 18.06 21.14
N ALA A 195 9.81 17.25 21.35
CA ALA A 195 8.92 17.45 22.49
C ALA A 195 9.69 17.33 23.81
N ALA A 196 9.39 18.23 24.75
CA ALA A 196 10.01 18.19 26.08
C ALA A 196 9.68 16.87 26.81
N ILE A 197 10.71 16.11 27.19
CA ILE A 197 10.59 14.99 28.10
C ILE A 197 10.36 15.58 29.50
N ARG A 198 9.13 15.55 30.01
CA ARG A 198 8.91 15.87 31.43
C ARG A 198 9.32 14.66 32.27
N PRO A 199 10.27 14.79 33.22
CA PRO A 199 10.54 13.72 34.16
C PRO A 199 9.24 13.39 34.92
N ARG A 200 8.92 12.11 35.04
CA ARG A 200 7.97 11.68 36.07
C ARG A 200 8.74 11.71 37.39
N TYR A 201 8.51 12.75 38.18
CA TYR A 201 8.87 12.75 39.60
C TYR A 201 7.88 11.87 40.38
#